data_AF-A0A350IJA9-F1
#
_entry.id   AF-A0A350IJA9-F1
#
_cell.length_a   1.000
_cell.length_b   1.000
_cell.length_c   1.000
_cell.angle_alpha   90.00
_cell.angle_beta   90.00
_cell.angle_gamma   90.00
#
_symmetry.space_group_name_H-M   'P 1'
#
loop_
_entity.id
_entity.type
_entity.pdbx_description
1 polymer ?
#
loop_
_entity_poly.entity_id
_entity_poly.type
_entity_poly.pdbx_seq_one_letter_code
_entity_poly.pdbx_strand_id
1 'polypeptide(L)'
;MADFIFEKYISKEEIDKRVKEIATNISNDYKDKEPVILLTLKGAIIFGADLMREITIPLKVETIIAKSYGNNIQTSGAVNILQNQVDFKNKDIIIIEDIVDTGLTMKKLLEHLKKEEACSIEICTLLYKPDNIVEKVDIKYCGFSIKPLFVVGYGLDYAEYGRNLKDIYIKIK
;
A
#
# COMPACT_ATOMS: atom_id res chain seq x y z
N MET A 1 -10.90 20.82 -7.49
CA MET A 1 -10.90 21.15 -6.05
C MET A 1 -11.96 22.18 -5.66
N ALA A 2 -12.63 22.87 -6.60
CA ALA A 2 -13.52 24.00 -6.29
C ALA A 2 -14.81 23.66 -5.51
N ASP A 3 -15.23 22.39 -5.42
CA ASP A 3 -16.49 22.00 -4.78
C ASP A 3 -16.35 21.07 -3.57
N PHE A 4 -15.13 20.63 -3.21
CA PHE A 4 -14.93 19.74 -2.07
C PHE A 4 -14.26 20.45 -0.90
N ILE A 5 -14.83 20.23 0.29
CA ILE A 5 -14.24 20.69 1.54
C ILE A 5 -13.60 19.49 2.22
N PHE A 6 -12.34 19.66 2.62
CA PHE A 6 -11.56 18.64 3.30
C PHE A 6 -11.24 19.10 4.73
N GLU A 7 -11.23 18.15 5.66
CA GLU A 7 -10.72 18.37 7.01
C GLU A 7 -9.61 17.38 7.33
N LYS A 8 -8.70 17.77 8.23
CA LYS A 8 -7.61 16.89 8.67
C LYS A 8 -8.21 15.70 9.40
N TYR A 9 -7.78 14.49 9.02
CA TYR A 9 -8.25 13.24 9.59
C TYR A 9 -7.17 12.51 10.38
N ILE A 10 -5.96 12.40 9.82
CA ILE A 10 -4.81 11.77 10.50
C ILE A 10 -3.61 12.68 10.31
N SER A 11 -3.00 13.10 11.42
CA SER A 11 -1.86 14.02 11.42
C SER A 11 -0.57 13.36 10.96
N LYS A 12 0.40 14.14 10.47
CA LYS A 12 1.75 13.66 10.16
C LYS A 12 2.41 13.00 11.36
N GLU A 13 2.20 13.54 12.56
CA GLU A 13 2.77 13.01 13.80
C GLU A 13 2.23 11.61 14.13
N GLU A 14 0.92 11.38 13.94
CA GLU A 14 0.30 10.07 14.09
C GLU A 14 0.83 9.07 13.06
N ILE A 15 0.97 9.51 11.81
CA ILE A 15 1.51 8.70 10.72
C ILE A 15 2.96 8.30 11.04
N ASP A 16 3.81 9.23 11.45
CA ASP A 16 5.22 8.97 11.77
C ASP A 16 5.39 7.98 12.90
N LYS A 17 4.59 8.11 13.95
CA LYS A 17 4.57 7.14 15.05
C LYS A 17 4.20 5.76 14.53
N ARG A 18 3.13 5.66 13.74
CA ARG A 18 2.64 4.38 13.21
C ARG A 18 3.63 3.72 12.25
N VAL A 19 4.29 4.52 11.40
CA VAL A 19 5.33 4.05 10.47
C VAL A 19 6.47 3.40 11.24
N LYS A 20 6.97 4.03 12.32
CA LYS A 20 8.04 3.49 13.17
C LYS A 20 7.67 2.17 13.84
N GLU A 21 6.43 2.07 14.33
CA GLU A 21 5.91 0.84 14.92
C GLU A 21 5.87 -0.30 13.89
N ILE A 22 5.37 -0.02 12.67
CA ILE A 22 5.34 -1.01 11.59
C ILE A 22 6.76 -1.41 11.17
N ALA A 23 7.66 -0.46 11.01
CA ALA A 23 9.06 -0.71 10.65
C ALA A 23 9.77 -1.61 11.67
N THR A 24 9.51 -1.37 12.96
CA THR A 24 10.02 -2.20 14.05
C THR A 24 9.50 -3.63 13.94
N ASN A 25 8.20 -3.80 13.69
CA ASN A 25 7.61 -5.13 13.51
C ASN A 25 8.19 -5.87 12.30
N ILE A 26 8.31 -5.20 11.15
CA ILE A 26 8.93 -5.78 9.94
C ILE A 26 10.38 -6.18 10.23
N SER A 27 11.17 -5.32 10.87
CA SER A 27 12.57 -5.60 11.18
C SER A 27 12.75 -6.80 12.11
N ASN A 28 11.80 -7.01 13.03
CA ASN A 28 11.79 -8.17 13.93
C ASN A 28 11.35 -9.45 13.20
N ASP A 29 10.25 -9.40 12.46
CA ASP A 29 9.67 -10.55 11.75
C ASP A 29 10.60 -11.09 10.65
N TYR A 30 11.41 -10.20 10.07
CA TYR A 30 12.38 -10.51 9.03
C TYR A 30 13.83 -10.40 9.50
N LYS A 31 14.06 -10.56 10.81
CA LYS A 31 15.43 -10.60 11.36
C LYS A 31 16.28 -11.64 10.62
N ASP A 32 17.50 -11.26 10.26
CA ASP A 32 18.47 -12.08 9.53
C ASP A 32 18.02 -12.51 8.12
N LYS A 33 17.02 -11.83 7.55
CA LYS A 33 16.55 -12.00 6.17
C LYS A 33 16.77 -10.74 5.34
N GLU A 34 16.58 -10.87 4.03
CA GLU A 34 16.64 -9.77 3.04
C GLU A 34 15.34 -9.78 2.20
N PRO A 35 14.21 -9.26 2.72
CA PRO A 35 12.96 -9.23 1.97
C PRO A 35 13.03 -8.27 0.78
N VAL A 36 12.19 -8.53 -0.23
CA VAL A 36 11.93 -7.61 -1.32
C VAL A 36 10.68 -6.80 -0.97
N ILE A 37 10.85 -5.49 -0.85
CA ILE A 37 9.76 -4.53 -0.75
C ILE A 37 9.20 -4.31 -2.15
N LEU A 38 7.92 -4.66 -2.35
CA LEU A 38 7.21 -4.40 -3.60
C LEU A 38 6.27 -3.21 -3.40
N LEU A 39 6.67 -2.04 -3.89
CA LEU A 39 5.97 -0.77 -3.68
C LEU A 39 4.94 -0.52 -4.78
N THR A 40 3.66 -0.43 -4.42
CA THR A 40 2.61 -0.09 -5.39
C THR A 40 2.61 1.40 -5.71
N LEU A 41 2.78 1.74 -6.98
CA LEU A 41 2.77 3.10 -7.47
C LEU A 41 1.37 3.50 -7.97
N LYS A 42 1.00 4.78 -7.86
CA LYS A 42 1.81 5.91 -7.32
C LYS A 42 1.56 6.19 -5.85
N GLY A 43 0.42 5.77 -5.32
CA GLY A 43 -0.08 6.24 -4.04
C GLY A 43 0.83 5.90 -2.86
N ALA A 44 1.43 4.71 -2.87
CA ALA A 44 2.25 4.25 -1.76
C ALA A 44 3.64 4.88 -1.68
N ILE A 45 4.06 5.71 -2.66
CA ILE A 45 5.43 6.26 -2.74
C ILE A 45 5.86 6.93 -1.43
N ILE A 46 5.01 7.79 -0.87
CA ILE A 46 5.36 8.56 0.33
C ILE A 46 5.43 7.63 1.55
N PHE A 47 4.39 6.83 1.77
CA PHE A 47 4.35 5.86 2.87
C PHE A 47 5.51 4.87 2.81
N GLY A 48 5.76 4.27 1.64
CA GLY A 48 6.85 3.32 1.45
C GLY A 48 8.22 3.94 1.66
N ALA A 49 8.45 5.16 1.18
CA ALA A 49 9.72 5.85 1.41
C ALA A 49 9.97 6.14 2.89
N ASP A 50 8.95 6.58 3.63
CA ASP A 50 9.05 6.83 5.07
C ASP A 50 9.25 5.52 5.84
N LEU A 51 8.52 4.46 5.49
CA LEU A 51 8.64 3.14 6.11
C LEU A 51 10.02 2.50 5.89
N MET A 52 10.52 2.49 4.66
CA MET A 52 11.80 1.86 4.34
C MET A 52 12.99 2.52 5.04
N ARG A 53 12.94 3.82 5.31
CA ARG A 53 14.02 4.51 6.06
C ARG A 53 14.06 4.15 7.54
N GLU A 54 12.98 3.62 8.10
CA GLU A 54 12.88 3.19 9.49
C GLU A 54 13.14 1.67 9.65
N ILE A 55 13.13 0.88 8.57
CA ILE A 55 13.46 -0.55 8.62
C ILE A 55 14.98 -0.72 8.81
N THR A 56 15.37 -1.55 9.79
CA THR A 56 16.77 -1.67 10.23
C THR A 56 17.51 -2.90 9.69
N ILE A 57 16.88 -3.66 8.79
CA ILE A 57 17.46 -4.84 8.14
C ILE A 57 17.73 -4.57 6.65
N PRO A 58 18.64 -5.33 6.00
CA PRO A 58 18.81 -5.26 4.56
C PRO A 58 17.50 -5.56 3.82
N LEU A 59 17.23 -4.83 2.74
CA LEU A 59 16.06 -5.05 1.89
C LEU A 59 16.39 -4.69 0.44
N LYS A 60 15.60 -5.24 -0.49
CA LYS A 60 15.57 -4.80 -1.90
C LYS A 60 14.27 -4.08 -2.18
N VAL A 61 14.25 -3.22 -3.19
CA VAL A 61 13.05 -2.44 -3.54
C VAL A 61 12.72 -2.68 -5.00
N GLU A 62 11.49 -3.10 -5.24
CA GLU A 62 10.87 -3.17 -6.55
C GLU A 62 9.59 -2.36 -6.56
N THR A 63 9.12 -1.96 -7.74
CA THR A 63 7.92 -1.14 -7.87
C THR A 63 6.95 -1.78 -8.85
N ILE A 64 5.65 -1.57 -8.62
CA ILE A 64 4.60 -2.10 -9.50
C ILE A 64 3.52 -1.07 -9.73
N ILE A 65 3.00 -0.99 -10.95
CA ILE A 65 1.83 -0.16 -11.27
C ILE A 65 0.62 -1.07 -11.43
N ALA A 66 -0.22 -1.15 -10.41
CA ALA A 66 -1.47 -1.87 -10.50
C ALA A 66 -2.59 -0.95 -11.00
N LYS A 67 -2.85 -0.94 -12.32
CA LYS A 67 -3.97 -0.17 -12.89
C LYS A 67 -5.27 -0.96 -12.80
N SER A 68 -6.27 -0.43 -12.11
CA SER A 68 -7.66 -0.83 -12.27
C SER A 68 -8.28 -0.03 -13.43
N TYR A 69 -8.54 -0.65 -14.58
CA TYR A 69 -9.23 0.00 -15.69
C TYR A 69 -10.77 -0.05 -15.55
N GLY A 70 -11.40 1.13 -15.46
CA GLY A 70 -12.71 1.44 -16.09
C GLY A 70 -14.02 1.08 -15.35
N ASN A 71 -15.01 1.99 -15.50
CA ASN A 71 -16.36 2.04 -14.89
C ASN A 71 -17.43 1.09 -15.46
N ASN A 72 -17.06 -0.03 -16.08
CA ASN A 72 -18.03 -1.07 -16.42
C ASN A 72 -17.89 -2.22 -15.45
N ILE A 73 -19.02 -2.80 -15.03
CA ILE A 73 -19.11 -4.01 -14.20
C ILE A 73 -18.53 -5.18 -15.01
N GLN A 74 -17.20 -5.20 -15.10
CA GLN A 74 -16.32 -6.26 -15.53
C GLN A 74 -14.94 -5.80 -15.09
N THR A 75 -14.59 -6.18 -13.86
CA THR A 75 -13.26 -6.06 -13.27
C THR A 75 -12.25 -6.72 -14.21
N SER A 76 -11.71 -5.96 -15.17
CA SER A 76 -10.85 -6.49 -16.23
C SER A 76 -9.44 -6.87 -15.77
N GLY A 77 -9.24 -7.11 -14.47
CA GLY A 77 -8.23 -8.06 -14.05
C GLY A 77 -6.76 -7.61 -14.10
N ALA A 78 -6.39 -6.74 -15.03
CA ALA A 78 -5.04 -6.68 -15.54
C ALA A 78 -4.16 -5.76 -14.69
N VAL A 79 -3.42 -6.36 -13.77
CA VAL A 79 -2.21 -5.73 -13.23
C VAL A 79 -1.19 -5.73 -14.36
N ASN A 80 -0.88 -4.55 -14.91
CA ASN A 80 0.14 -4.43 -15.94
C ASN A 80 1.49 -4.26 -15.24
N ILE A 81 2.13 -5.38 -14.95
CA ILE A 81 3.43 -5.41 -14.28
C ILE A 81 4.46 -4.97 -15.30
N LEU A 82 4.93 -3.73 -15.16
CA LEU A 82 5.99 -3.19 -15.99
C LEU A 82 7.28 -3.96 -15.66
N GLN A 83 7.64 -4.91 -16.52
CA GLN A 83 8.92 -5.65 -16.62
C GLN A 83 9.82 -5.57 -15.37
N ASN A 84 9.74 -6.60 -14.52
CA ASN A 84 10.60 -6.72 -13.36
C ASN A 84 12.05 -7.01 -13.78
N GLN A 85 13.01 -6.33 -13.14
CA GLN A 85 14.43 -6.69 -13.22
C GLN A 85 14.81 -7.75 -12.17
N VAL A 86 13.96 -7.99 -11.17
CA VAL A 86 14.22 -8.91 -10.05
C VAL A 86 13.36 -10.16 -10.12
N ASP A 87 14.00 -11.31 -9.89
CA ASP A 87 13.39 -12.62 -9.70
C ASP A 87 12.75 -12.72 -8.31
N PHE A 88 11.43 -12.95 -8.26
CA PHE A 88 10.69 -13.12 -7.00
C PHE A 88 10.76 -14.55 -6.46
N LYS A 89 11.28 -15.50 -7.24
CA LYS A 89 11.37 -16.91 -6.84
C LYS A 89 12.18 -17.10 -5.57
N ASN A 90 11.62 -17.86 -4.64
CA ASN A 90 12.19 -18.15 -3.32
C ASN A 90 12.54 -16.88 -2.50
N LYS A 91 11.85 -15.75 -2.75
CA LYS A 91 12.03 -14.51 -1.97
C LYS A 91 10.86 -14.26 -1.02
N ASP A 92 11.18 -13.68 0.12
CA ASP A 92 10.21 -13.08 1.02
C ASP A 92 9.79 -11.72 0.46
N ILE A 93 8.50 -11.53 0.17
CA ILE A 93 7.97 -10.31 -0.44
C ILE A 93 7.06 -9.56 0.55
N ILE A 94 7.27 -8.26 0.69
CA ILE A 94 6.39 -7.37 1.44
C ILE A 94 5.80 -6.35 0.48
N ILE A 95 4.51 -6.47 0.20
CA ILE A 95 3.77 -5.51 -0.62
C ILE A 95 3.50 -4.27 0.22
N ILE A 96 3.87 -3.08 -0.26
CA ILE A 96 3.53 -1.80 0.36
C ILE A 96 2.48 -1.08 -0.49
N GLU A 97 1.31 -0.85 0.09
CA GLU A 97 0.16 -0.17 -0.54
C GLU A 97 -0.29 1.05 0.28
N ASP A 98 -0.80 2.10 -0.37
CA ASP A 98 -1.37 3.26 0.34
C ASP A 98 -2.74 2.93 0.94
N ILE A 99 -3.59 2.20 0.20
CA ILE A 99 -4.93 1.85 0.66
C ILE A 99 -5.40 0.50 0.14
N VAL A 100 -5.85 -0.35 1.06
CA VAL A 100 -6.63 -1.55 0.72
C VAL A 100 -8.12 -1.27 0.97
N ASP A 101 -8.86 -1.18 -0.14
CA ASP A 101 -10.29 -0.88 -0.15
C ASP A 101 -11.14 -2.12 -0.40
N THR A 102 -11.22 -2.59 -1.66
CA THR A 102 -12.02 -3.78 -2.03
C THR A 102 -11.26 -5.10 -1.93
N GLY A 103 -9.93 -5.05 -1.83
CA GLY A 103 -9.04 -6.22 -1.84
C GLY A 103 -8.74 -6.81 -3.24
N LEU A 104 -9.43 -6.36 -4.30
CA LEU A 104 -9.31 -6.90 -5.66
C LEU A 104 -7.89 -6.78 -6.24
N THR A 105 -7.22 -5.63 -6.04
CA THR A 105 -5.85 -5.42 -6.51
C THR A 105 -4.87 -6.35 -5.77
N MET A 106 -4.99 -6.42 -4.45
CA MET A 106 -4.15 -7.29 -3.62
C MET A 106 -4.30 -8.76 -3.99
N LYS A 107 -5.53 -9.25 -4.21
CA LYS A 107 -5.77 -10.62 -4.67
C LYS A 107 -4.98 -10.97 -5.94
N LYS A 108 -5.00 -10.09 -6.94
CA LYS A 108 -4.28 -10.30 -8.20
C LYS A 108 -2.77 -10.29 -8.02
N LEU A 109 -2.24 -9.38 -7.19
CA LEU A 109 -0.82 -9.35 -6.86
C LEU A 109 -0.38 -10.61 -6.13
N LEU A 110 -1.16 -11.06 -5.14
CA LEU A 110 -0.91 -12.32 -4.43
C LEU A 110 -0.91 -13.51 -5.39
N GLU A 111 -1.89 -13.60 -6.30
CA GLU A 111 -1.95 -14.66 -7.32
C GLU A 111 -0.76 -14.63 -8.28
N HIS A 112 -0.31 -13.44 -8.69
CA HIS A 112 0.88 -13.29 -9.53
C HIS A 112 2.14 -13.74 -8.79
N LEU A 113 2.41 -13.19 -7.61
CA LEU A 113 3.63 -13.50 -6.84
C LEU A 113 3.69 -14.99 -6.41
N LYS A 114 2.54 -15.63 -6.21
CA LYS A 114 2.47 -17.09 -6.01
C LYS A 114 2.91 -17.87 -7.25
N LYS A 115 2.54 -17.41 -8.45
CA LYS A 115 2.97 -18.04 -9.72
C LYS A 115 4.46 -17.83 -9.97
N GLU A 116 5.02 -16.73 -9.49
CA GLU A 116 6.47 -16.46 -9.50
C GLU A 116 7.22 -17.23 -8.39
N GLU A 117 6.56 -18.13 -7.66
CA GLU A 117 7.16 -18.99 -6.61
C GLU A 117 7.84 -18.19 -5.49
N ALA A 118 7.26 -17.06 -5.06
CA ALA A 118 7.69 -16.34 -3.87
C ALA A 118 7.64 -17.25 -2.62
N CYS A 119 8.63 -17.10 -1.73
CA CYS A 119 8.74 -17.89 -0.50
C CYS A 119 7.67 -17.50 0.52
N SER A 120 7.47 -16.20 0.73
CA SER A 120 6.36 -15.65 1.50
C SER A 120 5.89 -14.34 0.87
N ILE A 121 4.62 -13.99 1.09
CA ILE A 121 4.05 -12.74 0.61
C ILE A 121 3.21 -12.15 1.73
N GLU A 122 3.58 -10.97 2.19
CA GLU A 122 2.87 -10.24 3.24
C GLU A 122 2.43 -8.86 2.75
N ILE A 123 1.30 -8.37 3.27
CA ILE A 123 0.75 -7.07 2.91
C ILE A 123 0.98 -6.07 4.04
N CYS A 124 1.59 -4.94 3.68
CA CYS A 124 1.69 -3.73 4.47
C CYS A 124 0.88 -2.62 3.80
N THR A 125 -0.13 -2.07 4.48
CA THR A 125 -0.90 -0.94 3.96
C THR A 125 -0.99 0.20 4.95
N LEU A 126 -0.95 1.44 4.46
CA LEU A 126 -1.19 2.61 5.29
C LEU A 126 -2.65 2.67 5.76
N LEU A 127 -3.61 2.52 4.86
CA LEU A 127 -5.04 2.57 5.17
C LEU A 127 -5.76 1.28 4.79
N TYR A 128 -6.65 0.83 5.66
CA TYR A 128 -7.50 -0.33 5.41
C TYR A 128 -8.97 0.02 5.63
N LYS A 129 -9.85 -0.32 4.68
CA LYS A 129 -11.30 -0.13 4.76
C LYS A 129 -12.01 -1.48 4.85
N PRO A 130 -12.08 -2.11 6.05
CA PRO A 130 -12.65 -3.45 6.20
C PRO A 130 -14.09 -3.56 5.70
N ASP A 131 -14.89 -2.50 5.86
CA ASP A 131 -16.30 -2.48 5.47
C ASP A 131 -16.52 -2.51 3.94
N ASN A 132 -15.48 -2.21 3.16
CA ASN A 132 -15.55 -2.22 1.68
C ASN A 132 -14.99 -3.51 1.07
N ILE A 133 -14.51 -4.45 1.88
CA ILE A 133 -13.83 -5.66 1.38
C ILE A 133 -14.82 -6.59 0.69
N VAL A 134 -14.51 -6.89 -0.57
CA VAL A 134 -15.22 -7.88 -1.38
C VAL A 134 -14.38 -9.14 -1.53
N GLU A 135 -13.05 -8.98 -1.61
CA GLU A 135 -12.09 -10.08 -1.66
C GLU A 135 -11.23 -10.08 -0.40
N LYS A 136 -11.36 -11.14 0.40
CA LYS A 136 -10.59 -11.26 1.64
C LYS A 136 -9.10 -11.30 1.33
N VAL A 137 -8.36 -10.40 1.96
CA VAL A 137 -6.90 -10.36 1.92
C VAL A 137 -6.37 -10.24 3.34
N ASP A 138 -5.36 -11.02 3.67
CA ASP A 138 -4.77 -11.01 5.01
C ASP A 138 -3.72 -9.90 5.07
N ILE A 139 -4.04 -8.85 5.84
CA ILE A 139 -3.17 -7.69 6.02
C ILE A 139 -2.39 -7.89 7.32
N LYS A 140 -1.08 -8.13 7.18
CA LYS A 140 -0.19 -8.33 8.33
C LYS A 140 0.18 -7.03 9.01
N TYR A 141 0.47 -5.99 8.23
CA TYR A 141 0.84 -4.68 8.74
C TYR A 141 -0.15 -3.63 8.26
N CYS A 142 -1.02 -3.15 9.17
CA CYS A 142 -2.00 -2.12 8.87
C CYS A 142 -1.64 -0.82 9.60
N GLY A 143 -1.48 0.28 8.88
CA GLY A 143 -1.32 1.61 9.46
C GLY A 143 -2.56 1.99 10.26
N PHE A 144 -3.67 2.22 9.56
CA PHE A 144 -4.92 2.65 10.15
C PHE A 144 -6.11 1.95 9.48
N SER A 145 -6.96 1.32 10.29
CA SER A 145 -8.28 0.86 9.84
C SER A 145 -9.26 2.03 9.92
N ILE A 146 -9.87 2.38 8.79
CA ILE A 146 -10.72 3.56 8.67
C ILE A 146 -12.09 3.21 8.08
N LYS A 147 -13.07 4.08 8.30
CA LYS A 147 -14.38 3.97 7.65
C LYS A 147 -14.25 4.20 6.12
N PRO A 148 -15.27 3.82 5.32
CA PRO A 148 -15.37 4.10 3.87
C PRO A 148 -15.42 5.59 3.47
N LEU A 149 -14.44 6.39 3.88
CA LEU A 149 -14.33 7.82 3.62
C LEU A 149 -13.49 8.10 2.37
N PHE A 150 -13.80 9.21 1.68
CA PHE A 150 -12.93 9.71 0.62
C PHE A 150 -11.73 10.43 1.25
N VAL A 151 -10.51 9.97 0.97
CA VAL A 151 -9.26 10.41 1.60
C VAL A 151 -8.28 10.96 0.58
N VAL A 152 -7.50 11.97 0.97
CA VAL A 152 -6.39 12.56 0.19
C VAL A 152 -5.22 12.90 1.12
N GLY A 153 -4.04 13.08 0.56
CA GLY A 153 -2.84 13.42 1.34
C GLY A 153 -1.94 12.23 1.63
N TYR A 154 -0.69 12.53 1.94
CA TYR A 154 0.33 11.52 2.24
C TYR A 154 0.45 10.45 1.13
N GLY A 155 0.45 10.88 -0.12
CA GLY A 155 0.53 10.02 -1.31
C GLY A 155 -0.81 9.73 -1.97
N LEU A 156 -1.92 9.74 -1.22
CA LEU A 156 -3.28 9.61 -1.74
C LEU A 156 -3.69 10.87 -2.51
N ASP A 157 -4.53 10.71 -3.54
CA ASP A 157 -4.92 11.80 -4.41
C ASP A 157 -6.42 11.94 -4.65
N TYR A 158 -6.76 13.13 -5.14
CA TYR A 158 -7.96 13.38 -5.91
C TYR A 158 -7.56 14.01 -7.25
N ALA A 159 -7.78 13.27 -8.35
CA ALA A 159 -7.44 13.72 -9.70
C ALA A 159 -5.96 14.15 -9.83
N GLU A 160 -5.05 13.37 -9.26
CA GLU A 160 -3.60 13.60 -9.14
C GLU A 160 -3.17 14.71 -8.18
N TYR A 161 -4.11 15.43 -7.53
CA TYR A 161 -3.79 16.47 -6.56
C TYR A 161 -3.84 15.97 -5.11
N GLY A 162 -3.08 16.62 -4.24
CA GLY A 162 -3.11 16.37 -2.79
C GLY A 162 -2.05 15.38 -2.29
N ARG A 163 -1.38 14.63 -3.18
CA ARG A 163 -0.35 13.64 -2.78
C ARG A 163 0.73 14.24 -1.87
N ASN A 164 1.10 15.49 -2.08
CA ASN A 164 2.16 16.20 -1.36
C ASN A 164 1.76 16.74 0.03
N LEU A 165 0.51 16.59 0.45
CA LEU A 165 0.09 16.99 1.80
C LEU A 165 0.74 16.08 2.84
N LYS A 166 1.17 16.65 3.96
CA LYS A 166 1.84 15.91 5.04
C LYS A 166 0.86 15.06 5.88
N ASP A 167 -0.35 15.56 6.06
CA ASP A 167 -1.43 14.86 6.76
C ASP A 167 -2.37 14.16 5.77
N ILE A 168 -3.20 13.26 6.30
CA ILE A 168 -4.34 12.69 5.56
C ILE A 168 -5.59 13.48 5.90
N TYR A 169 -6.37 13.79 4.88
CA TYR A 169 -7.61 14.57 4.96
C TYR A 169 -8.78 13.74 4.46
N ILE A 170 -9.97 13.99 5.01
CA ILE A 170 -11.23 13.40 4.53
C ILE A 170 -12.13 14.47 3.92
N LYS A 171 -12.91 14.08 2.92
CA LYS A 171 -13.96 14.95 2.35
C LYS A 171 -15.15 15.04 3.34
N ILE A 172 -15.60 16.25 3.62
CA ILE A 172 -16.77 16.54 4.47
C ILE A 172 -17.94 17.21 3.74
N LYS A 173 -17.72 17.74 2.53
CA LYS A 173 -18.75 18.31 1.66
C LYS A 173 -18.34 18.17 0.22
#